data_AF-A0A6G7Y0V2-F1
#
_entry.id   AF-A0A6G7Y0V2-F1
#
_cell.length_a   1.000
_cell.length_b   1.000
_cell.length_c   1.000
_cell.angle_alpha   90.00
_cell.angle_beta   90.00
_cell.angle_gamma   90.00
#
_symmetry.space_group_name_H-M   'P 1'
#
loop_
_entity.id
_entity.type
_entity.pdbx_description
1 polymer ?
#
loop_
_entity_poly.entity_id
_entity_poly.type
_entity_poly.pdbx_seq_one_letter_code
_entity_poly.pdbx_strand_id
1 'polypeptide(L)'
;MVILRNCDFEDVWIKEIEPFKNNDNLYRTMKDINSRILIENVNSHQWKFEIVEEFYANGSAFYTIMAGETDKRKWYFIKVYFKTLQYYWNDITYDKPF
;
A
#
# COMPACT_ATOMS: atom_id res chain seq x y z
N MET A 1 -11.86 -9.51 6.97
CA MET A 1 -10.63 -8.72 7.21
C MET A 1 -9.41 -9.61 7.02
N VAL A 2 -8.35 -9.12 6.37
CA VAL A 2 -7.08 -9.86 6.24
C VAL A 2 -6.09 -9.32 7.27
N ILE A 3 -5.41 -10.20 8.00
CA ILE A 3 -4.36 -9.83 8.95
C ILE A 3 -3.02 -10.41 8.47
N LEU A 4 -2.06 -9.52 8.21
CA LEU A 4 -0.66 -9.87 7.99
C LEU A 4 0.08 -9.83 9.34
N ARG A 5 0.82 -10.88 9.69
CA ARG A 5 1.61 -10.94 10.93
C ARG A 5 3.10 -11.04 10.64
N ASN A 6 3.90 -10.48 11.55
CA ASN A 6 5.37 -10.42 11.46
C ASN A 6 5.84 -9.71 10.17
N CYS A 7 5.29 -8.53 9.94
CA CYS A 7 5.74 -7.60 8.90
C CYS A 7 6.57 -6.50 9.60
N ASP A 8 7.87 -6.42 9.32
CA ASP A 8 8.68 -5.27 9.69
C ASP A 8 8.71 -4.23 8.56
N PHE A 9 9.07 -2.99 8.84
CA PHE A 9 9.22 -1.93 7.84
C PHE A 9 10.28 -2.26 6.78
N GLU A 10 11.28 -3.06 7.16
CA GLU A 10 12.34 -3.56 6.28
C GLU A 10 11.81 -4.60 5.28
N ASP A 11 10.70 -5.27 5.63
CA ASP A 11 10.00 -6.25 4.79
C ASP A 11 8.93 -5.60 3.89
N VAL A 12 8.90 -4.26 3.81
CA VAL A 12 7.97 -3.50 2.98
C VAL A 12 8.72 -2.75 1.89
N TRP A 13 8.32 -3.00 0.65
CA TRP A 13 8.80 -2.28 -0.52
C TRP A 13 7.70 -1.37 -1.07
N ILE A 14 7.97 -0.07 -1.15
CA ILE A 14 7.01 0.93 -1.61
C ILE A 14 7.58 1.70 -2.79
N LYS A 15 6.77 1.80 -3.85
CA LYS A 15 7.06 2.63 -5.02
C LYS A 15 5.95 3.65 -5.23
N GLU A 16 6.32 4.93 -5.30
CA GLU A 16 5.43 5.99 -5.79
C GLU A 16 5.33 5.88 -7.31
N ILE A 17 4.10 5.91 -7.83
CA ILE A 17 3.82 5.89 -9.26
C ILE A 17 3.66 7.34 -9.73
N GLU A 18 4.56 7.79 -10.58
CA GLU A 18 4.47 9.11 -11.19
C GLU A 18 3.51 9.08 -12.40
N PRO A 19 2.58 10.05 -12.50
CA PRO A 19 1.74 10.17 -13.69
C PRO A 19 2.63 10.43 -14.91
N PHE A 20 2.35 9.73 -16.01
CA PHE A 20 3.14 9.81 -17.24
C PHE A 20 3.39 11.25 -17.68
N LYS A 21 4.66 11.66 -17.69
CA LYS A 21 5.15 12.84 -18.41
C LYS A 21 5.90 12.35 -19.64
N ASN A 22 5.20 12.29 -20.79
CA ASN A 22 5.72 12.13 -22.14
C ASN A 22 6.80 11.03 -22.39
N ASN A 23 6.30 9.88 -22.83
CA ASN A 23 6.71 9.14 -24.04
C ASN A 23 8.08 8.51 -24.32
N ASP A 24 9.06 8.39 -23.41
CA ASP A 24 10.28 7.65 -23.79
C ASP A 24 10.80 6.55 -22.84
N ASN A 25 10.22 6.34 -21.64
CA ASN A 25 10.65 5.21 -20.79
C ASN A 25 9.58 4.79 -19.78
N LEU A 26 8.80 3.74 -20.11
CA LEU A 26 7.85 3.07 -19.19
C LEU A 26 8.48 2.72 -17.83
N TYR A 27 9.77 2.39 -17.81
CA TYR A 27 10.52 1.99 -16.62
C TYR A 27 10.82 3.13 -15.62
N ARG A 28 10.62 4.40 -16.00
CA ARG A 28 10.88 5.58 -15.14
C ARG A 28 9.64 6.10 -14.39
N THR A 29 8.54 5.35 -14.43
CA THR A 29 7.26 5.75 -13.83
C THR A 29 7.16 5.43 -12.34
N MET A 30 8.17 4.78 -11.75
CA MET A 30 8.14 4.38 -10.35
C MET A 30 9.41 4.78 -9.60
N LYS A 31 9.22 5.40 -8.44
CA LYS A 31 10.30 5.85 -7.55
C LYS A 31 10.21 5.13 -6.21
N ASP A 32 11.33 4.60 -5.72
CA ASP A 32 11.38 4.02 -4.38
C ASP A 32 11.14 5.08 -3.30
N ILE A 33 10.29 4.75 -2.34
CA ILE A 33 9.95 5.60 -1.20
C ILE A 33 10.37 4.90 0.08
N ASN A 34 10.83 5.68 1.07
CA ASN A 34 11.06 5.17 2.40
C ASN A 34 9.73 4.70 3.02
N SER A 35 9.60 3.39 3.25
CA SER A 35 8.39 2.75 3.79
C SER A 35 7.95 3.36 5.12
N ARG A 36 8.92 3.73 5.97
CA ARG A 36 8.67 4.36 7.27
C ARG A 36 7.91 5.67 7.14
N ILE A 37 8.29 6.54 6.20
CA ILE A 37 7.64 7.85 6.02
C ILE A 37 6.16 7.65 5.68
N LEU A 38 5.86 6.78 4.71
CA LEU A 38 4.48 6.53 4.31
C LEU A 38 3.68 5.98 5.49
N ILE A 39 4.20 4.95 6.18
CA ILE A 39 3.45 4.29 7.24
C ILE A 39 3.28 5.19 8.48
N GLU A 40 4.28 5.97 8.87
CA GLU A 40 4.18 6.94 9.96
C GLU A 40 3.14 8.04 9.65
N ASN A 41 3.11 8.56 8.42
CA ASN A 41 2.12 9.57 8.01
C ASN A 41 0.68 9.01 7.97
N VAL A 42 0.51 7.76 7.52
CA VAL A 42 -0.79 7.08 7.53
C VAL A 42 -1.24 6.79 8.95
N ASN A 43 -0.38 6.22 9.80
CA ASN A 43 -0.73 5.88 11.19
C ASN A 43 -0.97 7.11 12.06
N SER A 44 -0.27 8.22 11.80
CA SER A 44 -0.52 9.51 12.47
C SER A 44 -1.75 10.25 11.94
N HIS A 45 -2.50 9.67 10.99
CA HIS A 45 -3.70 10.24 10.36
C HIS A 45 -3.43 11.55 9.60
N GLN A 46 -2.17 11.88 9.29
CA GLN A 46 -1.79 13.03 8.49
C GLN A 46 -2.10 12.81 7.02
N TRP A 47 -1.93 11.57 6.55
CA TRP A 47 -2.26 11.18 5.18
C TRP A 47 -3.55 10.36 5.16
N LYS A 48 -4.42 10.67 4.21
CA LYS A 48 -5.52 9.78 3.84
C LYS A 48 -4.93 8.57 3.12
N PHE A 49 -5.52 7.41 3.35
CA PHE A 49 -5.07 6.14 2.81
C PHE A 49 -6.28 5.37 2.26
N GLU A 50 -6.17 4.90 1.03
CA GLU A 50 -7.23 4.18 0.34
C GLU A 50 -6.61 3.00 -0.43
N ILE A 51 -7.09 1.79 -0.17
CA ILE A 51 -6.71 0.61 -0.95
C ILE A 51 -7.60 0.57 -2.19
N VAL A 52 -6.97 0.57 -3.36
CA VAL A 52 -7.68 0.49 -4.64
C VAL A 52 -7.70 -0.96 -5.14
N GLU A 53 -6.56 -1.66 -5.03
CA GLU A 53 -6.45 -3.07 -5.38
C GLU A 53 -5.56 -3.81 -4.39
N GLU A 54 -5.86 -5.09 -4.17
CA GLU A 54 -5.05 -5.99 -3.36
C GLU A 54 -4.90 -7.36 -4.02
N PHE A 55 -3.70 -7.94 -3.94
CA PHE A 55 -3.38 -9.27 -4.43
C PHE A 55 -2.51 -10.00 -3.42
N TYR A 56 -2.72 -11.32 -3.27
CA TYR A 56 -1.99 -12.15 -2.32
C TYR A 56 -1.21 -13.23 -3.06
N ALA A 57 0.05 -13.40 -2.70
CA ALA A 57 0.92 -14.46 -3.16
C ALA A 57 1.55 -15.19 -1.97
N ASN A 58 2.18 -16.35 -2.22
CA ASN A 58 2.84 -17.08 -1.15
C ASN A 58 3.97 -16.24 -0.52
N GLY A 59 3.81 -15.88 0.75
CA GLY A 59 4.77 -15.07 1.51
C GLY A 59 4.83 -13.58 1.15
N SER A 60 3.90 -13.07 0.33
CA SER A 60 3.79 -11.63 0.07
C SER A 60 2.39 -11.16 -0.31
N ALA A 61 2.09 -9.89 -0.02
CA ALA A 61 0.90 -9.20 -0.48
C ALA A 61 1.31 -7.98 -1.31
N PHE A 62 0.48 -7.64 -2.28
CA PHE A 62 0.66 -6.51 -3.17
C PHE A 62 -0.56 -5.61 -3.05
N TYR A 63 -0.32 -4.31 -2.91
CA TYR A 63 -1.36 -3.31 -2.79
C TYR A 63 -1.11 -2.18 -3.79
N THR A 64 -2.17 -1.79 -4.49
CA THR A 64 -2.22 -0.51 -5.18
C THR A 64 -3.04 0.42 -4.31
N ILE A 65 -2.43 1.54 -3.89
CA ILE A 65 -3.07 2.47 -2.96
C ILE A 65 -3.03 3.90 -3.48
N MET A 66 -3.90 4.72 -2.92
CA MET A 66 -3.86 6.18 -2.98
C MET A 66 -3.57 6.72 -1.58
N ALA A 67 -2.48 7.48 -1.42
CA ALA A 67 -2.14 8.09 -0.14
C ALA A 67 -1.58 9.52 -0.26
N GLY A 68 -1.74 10.32 0.80
CA GLY A 68 -1.21 11.68 0.87
C GLY A 68 -2.10 12.65 1.65
N GLU A 69 -1.69 13.91 1.73
CA GLU A 69 -2.58 15.02 2.11
C GLU A 69 -3.81 15.03 1.18
N THR A 70 -4.97 15.46 1.68
CA THR A 70 -6.27 15.39 0.97
C THR A 70 -6.20 15.84 -0.50
N ASP A 71 -5.51 16.94 -0.79
CA ASP A 71 -5.42 17.55 -2.11
C ASP A 71 -4.18 17.14 -2.91
N LYS A 72 -3.30 16.30 -2.34
CA LYS A 72 -2.02 15.89 -2.93
C LYS A 72 -1.81 14.38 -2.87
N ARG A 73 -2.90 13.62 -2.93
CA ARG A 73 -2.84 12.15 -2.96
C ARG A 73 -2.13 11.67 -4.21
N LYS A 74 -1.32 10.63 -4.04
CA LYS A 74 -0.56 9.97 -5.11
C LYS A 74 -0.79 8.48 -5.07
N TRP A 75 -0.49 7.85 -6.20
CA TRP A 75 -0.54 6.40 -6.34
C TRP A 75 0.74 5.77 -5.81
N TYR A 76 0.58 4.68 -5.06
CA TYR A 76 1.69 3.85 -4.62
C TYR A 76 1.43 2.38 -4.91
N PHE A 77 2.49 1.68 -5.29
CA PHE A 77 2.55 0.24 -5.30
C PHE A 77 3.32 -0.23 -4.06
N ILE A 78 2.69 -1.06 -3.24
CA ILE A 78 3.29 -1.62 -2.03
C ILE A 78 3.40 -3.14 -2.19
N LYS A 79 4.57 -3.67 -1.92
CA LYS A 79 4.77 -5.10 -1.67
C LYS A 79 5.14 -5.31 -0.21
N VAL A 80 4.38 -6.14 0.47
CA VAL A 80 4.62 -6.54 1.86
C VAL A 80 5.03 -7.99 1.88
N TYR A 81 6.16 -8.32 2.50
CA TYR A 81 6.52 -9.72 2.77
C TYR A 81 6.00 -10.13 4.16
N PHE A 82 5.57 -11.39 4.29
CA PHE A 82 5.08 -11.92 5.55
C PHE A 82 5.43 -13.40 5.69
N LYS A 83 5.55 -13.86 6.95
CA LYS A 83 5.72 -15.30 7.25
C LYS A 83 4.38 -16.05 7.34
N THR A 84 3.31 -15.35 7.72
CA THR A 84 2.01 -15.98 7.94
C THR A 84 0.90 -15.03 7.50
N LEU A 85 -0.04 -15.56 6.73
CA LEU A 85 -1.25 -14.88 6.26
C LEU A 85 -2.46 -15.53 6.90
N GLN A 86 -3.33 -14.73 7.51
CA GLN A 86 -4.56 -15.22 8.11
C GLN A 86 -5.77 -14.48 7.53
N TYR A 87 -6.69 -15.25 6.93
CA TYR A 87 -7.96 -14.75 6.40
C TYR A 87 -9.06 -14.88 7.45
N TYR A 88 -9.71 -13.76 7.79
CA TYR A 88 -10.91 -13.74 8.61
C TYR A 88 -12.12 -13.43 7.73
N TRP A 89 -12.82 -14.49 7.31
CA TRP A 89 -14.02 -14.40 6.48
C TRP A 89 -15.27 -13.96 7.27
N ASN A 90 -15.27 -14.16 8.59
CA ASN A 90 -16.48 -13.97 9.42
C ASN A 90 -16.70 -12.54 9.93
N ASP A 91 -15.76 -11.61 9.70
CA ASP A 91 -15.82 -10.23 10.23
C ASP A 91 -16.09 -9.18 9.15
N ILE A 92 -16.60 -9.57 7.98
CA ILE A 92 -17.03 -8.61 6.95
C ILE A 92 -18.44 -8.11 7.30
N THR A 93 -18.52 -7.15 8.22
CA THR A 93 -19.73 -6.33 8.38
C THR A 93 -19.84 -5.35 7.21
N TYR A 94 -20.81 -5.54 6.34
CA TYR A 94 -21.11 -4.69 5.17
C TYR A 94 -21.54 -3.25 5.54
N ASP A 95 -21.72 -2.98 6.84
CA ASP A 95 -22.40 -1.78 7.34
C ASP A 95 -21.42 -0.67 7.79
N LYS A 96 -20.11 -0.85 7.59
CA LYS A 96 -19.12 0.17 7.94
C LYS A 96 -18.35 0.61 6.69
N PRO A 97 -18.47 1.88 6.27
CA PRO A 97 -17.51 2.44 5.33
C PRO A 97 -16.19 2.57 6.08
N PHE A 98 -15.10 2.22 5.40
CA PHE A 98 -13.72 2.23 5.91
C PHE A 98 -13.35 3.50 6.70
#